data_AF-A0A535P3B5-F1
#
_entry.id   AF-A0A535P3B5-F1
#
_cell.length_a   1.000
_cell.length_b   1.000
_cell.length_c   1.000
_cell.angle_alpha   90.00
_cell.angle_beta   90.00
_cell.angle_gamma   90.00
#
_symmetry.space_group_name_H-M   'P 1'
#
loop_
_entity.id
_entity.type
_entity.pdbx_description
1 polymer ?
#
loop_
_entity_poly.entity_id
_entity_poly.type
_entity_poly.pdbx_seq_one_letter_code
_entity_poly.pdbx_strand_id
1 'polypeptide(L)'
;MLLSDSGTGSATETIDSPSDRGWDLHWSYDCGGGGVFTADVFDFDHTPDFRHPGINQEGGGKDAGVYHVPGKGRFYLEITSTCSWSVKVVAG
;
A
#
# COMPACT_ATOMS: atom_id res chain seq x y z
N MET A 1 7.87 13.15 -0.95
CA MET A 1 7.84 11.69 -1.15
C MET A 1 8.18 11.08 0.20
N LEU A 2 7.33 10.18 0.70
CA LEU A 2 7.48 9.58 2.02
C LEU A 2 8.11 8.18 1.94
N LEU A 3 7.79 7.43 0.88
CA LEU A 3 8.28 6.07 0.64
C LEU A 3 8.32 5.82 -0.87
N SER A 4 9.27 4.97 -1.30
CA SER A 4 9.27 4.36 -2.63
C SER A 4 9.94 3.00 -2.48
N ASP A 5 9.21 1.94 -2.78
CA ASP A 5 9.72 0.58 -2.64
C ASP A 5 9.19 -0.34 -3.74
N SER A 6 9.91 -1.42 -4.00
CA SER A 6 9.54 -2.42 -5.00
C SER A 6 10.12 -3.77 -4.64
N GLY A 7 9.36 -4.83 -4.86
CA GLY A 7 9.79 -6.16 -4.49
C GLY A 7 8.96 -7.27 -5.10
N THR A 8 9.23 -8.47 -4.60
CA THR A 8 8.43 -9.68 -4.83
C THR A 8 8.17 -10.30 -3.47
N GLY A 9 6.97 -10.85 -3.24
CA GLY A 9 6.63 -11.39 -1.92
C GLY A 9 5.98 -10.35 -1.00
N SER A 10 5.96 -10.64 0.29
CA SER A 10 5.43 -9.72 1.31
C SER A 10 6.47 -8.71 1.80
N ALA A 11 6.01 -7.53 2.21
CA ALA A 11 6.84 -6.49 2.83
C ALA A 11 6.02 -5.69 3.85
N THR A 12 6.71 -5.05 4.79
CA THR A 12 6.10 -4.15 5.77
C THR A 12 6.90 -2.86 5.81
N GLU A 13 6.23 -1.74 5.60
CA GLU A 13 6.83 -0.42 5.53
C GLU A 13 6.20 0.53 6.55
N THR A 14 6.99 1.43 7.10
CA THR A 14 6.51 2.48 8.01
C THR A 14 6.39 3.80 7.27
N ILE A 15 5.26 4.48 7.44
CA ILE A 15 4.97 5.77 6.79
C ILE A 15 4.70 6.80 7.87
N ASP A 16 5.54 7.84 7.93
CA ASP A 16 5.28 9.02 8.76
C ASP A 16 4.67 10.13 7.87
N SER A 17 3.35 10.29 7.92
CA SER A 17 2.61 11.32 7.19
C SER A 17 2.65 12.66 7.95
N PRO A 18 3.23 13.73 7.38
CA PRO A 18 3.25 15.04 8.02
C PRO A 18 1.99 15.88 7.73
N SER A 19 1.11 15.41 6.83
CA SER A 19 0.02 16.23 6.27
C SER A 19 -1.33 15.87 6.88
N ASP A 20 -2.08 16.88 7.33
CA ASP A 20 -3.48 16.69 7.74
C ASP A 20 -4.38 16.26 6.56
N ARG A 21 -3.92 16.47 5.32
CA ARG A 21 -4.60 15.96 4.12
C ARG A 21 -4.31 14.49 3.84
N GLY A 22 -3.38 13.88 4.56
CA GLY A 22 -3.01 12.49 4.32
C GLY A 22 -1.95 12.30 3.25
N TRP A 23 -2.04 11.16 2.59
CA TRP A 23 -1.07 10.71 1.60
C TRP A 23 -1.72 9.79 0.57
N ASP A 24 -1.09 9.72 -0.59
CA ASP A 24 -1.49 8.87 -1.69
C ASP A 24 -0.52 7.69 -1.82
N LEU A 25 -1.08 6.49 -1.82
CA LEU A 25 -0.42 5.24 -2.19
C LEU A 25 -0.56 5.03 -3.69
N HIS A 26 0.50 5.28 -4.44
CA HIS A 26 0.61 4.82 -5.81
C HIS A 26 1.10 3.38 -5.77
N TRP A 27 0.37 2.47 -6.39
CA TRP A 27 0.68 1.04 -6.38
C TRP A 27 0.62 0.48 -7.79
N SER A 28 1.40 -0.57 -8.02
CA SER A 28 1.26 -1.43 -9.19
C SER A 28 1.77 -2.83 -8.89
N TYR A 29 1.20 -3.82 -9.54
CA TYR A 29 1.67 -5.20 -9.49
C TYR A 29 1.70 -5.84 -10.88
N ASP A 30 2.54 -6.87 -11.03
CA ASP A 30 2.54 -7.78 -12.16
C ASP A 30 2.73 -9.22 -11.66
N CYS A 31 1.66 -10.00 -11.78
CA CYS A 31 1.60 -11.41 -11.42
C CYS A 31 1.90 -12.34 -12.62
N GLY A 32 1.99 -11.79 -13.85
CA GLY A 32 2.13 -12.53 -15.11
C GLY A 32 0.93 -13.43 -15.45
N GLY A 33 0.72 -14.47 -14.64
CA GLY A 33 -0.34 -15.47 -14.80
C GLY A 33 -1.43 -15.38 -13.75
N GLY A 34 -1.11 -15.62 -12.47
CA GLY A 34 -2.06 -15.65 -11.37
C GLY A 34 -1.37 -15.36 -10.04
N GLY A 35 -2.04 -14.60 -9.18
CA GLY A 35 -1.50 -14.27 -7.88
C GLY A 35 -2.43 -13.40 -7.06
N VAL A 36 -1.87 -12.89 -5.97
CA VAL A 36 -2.53 -11.95 -5.08
C VAL A 36 -1.61 -10.75 -4.88
N PHE A 37 -2.19 -9.56 -4.88
CA PHE A 37 -1.58 -8.36 -4.38
C PHE A 37 -2.55 -7.69 -3.41
N THR A 38 -2.17 -7.66 -2.14
CA THR A 38 -2.88 -6.95 -1.09
C THR A 38 -1.93 -5.90 -0.51
N ALA A 39 -2.45 -4.69 -0.28
CA ALA A 39 -1.76 -3.61 0.41
C ALA A 39 -2.69 -3.05 1.50
N ASP A 40 -2.44 -3.44 2.74
CA ASP A 40 -3.22 -3.07 3.91
C ASP A 40 -2.57 -1.92 4.66
N VAL A 41 -3.39 -1.02 5.20
CA VAL A 41 -2.92 0.13 5.98
C VAL A 41 -3.41 0.00 7.41
N PHE A 42 -2.47 0.08 8.35
CA PHE A 42 -2.71 0.02 9.77
C PHE A 42 -2.34 1.35 10.42
N ASP A 43 -3.10 1.74 11.45
CA ASP A 43 -2.80 2.90 12.28
C ASP A 43 -1.58 2.63 13.20
N PHE A 44 -1.13 3.67 13.92
CA PHE A 44 0.05 3.63 14.80
C PHE A 44 0.06 2.45 15.81
N ASP A 45 -1.11 1.98 16.26
CA ASP A 45 -1.27 0.89 17.20
C ASP A 45 -1.39 -0.50 16.55
N HIS A 46 -1.15 -0.59 15.24
CA HIS A 46 -1.39 -1.77 14.40
C HIS A 46 -2.85 -2.26 14.41
N THR A 47 -3.80 -1.38 14.69
CA THR A 47 -5.21 -1.69 14.48
C THR A 47 -5.53 -1.56 12.99
N PRO A 48 -6.21 -2.56 12.37
CA PRO A 48 -6.66 -2.45 10.99
C PRO A 48 -7.60 -1.26 10.82
N ASP A 49 -7.34 -0.38 9.84
CA ASP A 49 -8.28 0.70 9.52
C ASP A 49 -9.41 0.18 8.61
N PHE A 50 -10.49 -0.30 9.21
CA PHE A 50 -11.66 -0.78 8.47
C PHE A 50 -12.40 0.29 7.68
N ARG A 51 -12.11 1.59 7.87
CA ARG A 51 -12.67 2.67 7.05
C ARG A 51 -11.92 2.82 5.73
N HIS A 52 -10.70 2.31 5.68
CA HIS A 52 -9.81 2.38 4.54
C HIS A 52 -9.27 0.96 4.26
N PRO A 53 -10.10 0.05 3.72
CA PRO A 53 -9.87 -1.41 3.69
C PRO A 53 -8.72 -1.89 2.78
N GLY A 54 -7.71 -1.06 2.53
CA GLY A 54 -6.55 -1.39 1.71
C GLY A 54 -6.92 -1.62 0.24
N ILE A 55 -5.95 -2.16 -0.49
CA ILE A 55 -6.12 -2.64 -1.86
C ILE A 55 -6.09 -4.16 -1.80
N ASN A 56 -7.06 -4.85 -2.37
CA ASN A 56 -7.03 -6.29 -2.55
C ASN A 56 -7.30 -6.64 -4.01
N GLN A 57 -6.31 -7.21 -4.68
CA GLN A 57 -6.36 -7.58 -6.08
C GLN A 57 -6.00 -9.06 -6.20
N GLU A 58 -6.98 -9.85 -6.62
CA GLU A 58 -6.83 -11.28 -6.84
C GLU A 58 -6.95 -11.59 -8.33
N GLY A 59 -6.15 -12.54 -8.78
CA GLY A 59 -6.18 -13.02 -10.16
C GLY A 59 -4.90 -12.73 -10.92
N GLY A 60 -4.99 -12.89 -12.23
CA GLY A 60 -3.85 -12.78 -13.14
C GLY A 60 -3.53 -11.37 -13.60
N GLY A 61 -2.39 -11.26 -14.29
CA GLY A 61 -2.01 -10.06 -15.03
C GLY A 61 -1.39 -8.97 -14.16
N LYS A 62 -1.64 -7.72 -14.55
CA LYS A 62 -1.03 -6.52 -13.98
C LYS A 62 -2.08 -5.44 -13.81
N ASP A 63 -1.95 -4.65 -12.75
CA ASP A 63 -2.77 -3.47 -12.54
C ASP A 63 -1.98 -2.40 -11.78
N ALA A 64 -2.50 -1.17 -11.80
CA ALA A 64 -1.93 -0.04 -11.09
C ALA A 64 -3.02 0.94 -10.68
N GLY A 65 -2.81 1.64 -9.58
CA GLY A 65 -3.76 2.61 -9.08
C GLY A 65 -3.18 3.59 -8.08
N VAL A 66 -4.08 4.46 -7.62
CA VAL A 66 -3.81 5.41 -6.53
C VAL A 66 -4.88 5.20 -5.47
N TYR A 67 -4.44 5.07 -4.23
CA TYR A 67 -5.31 4.93 -3.06
C TYR A 67 -4.98 6.03 -2.06
N HIS A 68 -5.99 6.81 -1.67
CA HIS A 68 -5.82 7.93 -0.75
C HIS A 68 -6.07 7.49 0.70
N VAL A 69 -5.14 7.83 1.59
CA VAL A 69 -5.25 7.62 3.04
C VAL A 69 -5.25 8.97 3.73
N PRO A 70 -6.35 9.38 4.39
CA PRO A 70 -6.42 10.67 5.05
C PRO A 70 -5.65 10.68 6.37
N GLY A 71 -5.14 11.85 6.74
CA GLY A 71 -4.61 12.12 8.07
C GLY A 71 -3.08 12.10 8.22
N LYS A 72 -2.62 12.76 9.28
CA LYS A 72 -1.21 12.78 9.68
C LYS A 72 -0.93 11.75 10.76
N GLY A 73 0.33 11.37 10.90
CA GLY A 73 0.79 10.44 11.92
C GLY A 73 1.59 9.29 11.33
N ARG A 74 1.83 8.28 12.16
CA ARG A 74 2.53 7.06 11.77
C ARG A 74 1.53 6.00 11.35
N PHE A 75 1.80 5.37 10.22
CA PHE A 75 1.06 4.27 9.63
C PHE A 75 2.01 3.12 9.31
N TYR A 76 1.45 1.92 9.21
CA TYR A 76 2.14 0.75 8.66
C TYR A 76 1.45 0.31 7.38
N LEU A 77 2.23 0.10 6.34
CA LEU A 77 1.78 -0.49 5.08
C LEU A 77 2.26 -1.93 5.04
N GLU A 78 1.34 -2.88 5.02
CA GLU A 78 1.65 -4.30 4.86
C GLU A 78 1.27 -4.75 3.46
N ILE A 79 2.28 -5.20 2.72
CA ILE A 79 2.11 -5.78 1.39
C ILE A 79 2.12 -7.28 1.55
N THR A 80 1.06 -7.94 1.09
CA THR A 80 1.01 -9.40 0.95
C THR A 80 0.86 -9.71 -0.52
N SER A 81 1.90 -10.26 -1.15
CA SER A 81 1.86 -10.54 -2.58
C SER A 81 2.63 -11.78 -2.98
N THR A 82 2.12 -12.47 -4.01
CA THR A 82 2.86 -13.49 -4.76
C THR A 82 3.43 -12.93 -6.08
N CYS A 83 3.27 -11.63 -6.31
CA CYS A 83 3.55 -10.94 -7.56
C CYS A 83 4.76 -10.02 -7.39
N SER A 84 5.30 -9.54 -8.51
CA SER A 84 6.18 -8.38 -8.47
C SER A 84 5.34 -7.12 -8.26
N TRP A 85 5.83 -6.18 -7.46
CA TRP A 85 5.09 -4.97 -7.12
C TRP A 85 6.00 -3.76 -6.96
N SER A 86 5.41 -2.59 -7.08
CA SER A 86 6.01 -1.32 -6.67
C SER A 86 4.99 -0.43 -5.99
N VAL A 87 5.42 0.25 -4.93
CA VAL A 87 4.63 1.22 -4.19
C VAL A 87 5.39 2.53 -4.06
N LYS A 88 4.65 3.63 -4.07
CA LYS A 88 5.18 4.96 -3.82
C LYS A 88 4.19 5.76 -3.00
N VAL A 89 4.67 6.34 -1.92
CA VAL A 89 3.87 7.17 -1.03
C VAL A 89 4.20 8.63 -1.19
N VAL A 90 3.19 9.44 -1.47
CA VAL A 90 3.30 10.88 -1.67
C VAL A 90 2.42 11.61 -0.66
N ALA A 91 2.96 12.62 0.02
CA ALA A 91 2.17 13.44 0.94
C ALA A 91 1.17 14.31 0.16
N GLY A 92 -0.06 14.46 0.68
CA GLY A 92 -1.12 15.32 0.14
C GLY A 92 -1.09 16.77 0.62
#